data_AF-A0A452Z9J6-F1
#
_entry.id   AF-A0A452Z9J6-F1
#
_cell.length_a   1.000
_cell.length_b   1.000
_cell.length_c   1.000
_cell.angle_alpha   90.00
_cell.angle_beta   90.00
_cell.angle_gamma   90.00
#
_symmetry.space_group_name_H-M   'P 1'
#
loop_
_entity.id
_entity.type
_entity.pdbx_description
1 polymer ?
#
loop_
_entity_poly.entity_id
_entity_poly.type
_entity_poly.pdbx_seq_one_letter_code
_entity_poly.pdbx_strand_id
1 'polypeptide(L)' 'MAPSQPKSGLFVGINKGHVVTKRELPPRPSDRKGVNQRRVFRRS' A
#
# COMPACT_ATOMS: atom_id res chain seq x y z
N MET A 1 1.15 4.94 6.81
CA MET A 1 -0.05 4.09 6.63
C MET A 1 -0.01 3.03 7.71
N ALA A 2 -1.13 2.76 8.39
CA ALA A 2 -1.20 1.67 9.36
C ALA A 2 -0.87 0.33 8.67
N PRO A 3 -0.19 -0.60 9.35
CA PRO A 3 0.17 -1.89 8.76
C PRO A 3 -1.11 -2.63 8.31
N SER A 4 -1.04 -3.24 7.13
CA SER A 4 -2.16 -4.03 6.59
C SER A 4 -2.42 -5.21 7.52
N GLN A 5 -3.66 -5.34 8.00
CA GLN A 5 -4.07 -6.44 8.86
C GLN A 5 -3.86 -7.80 8.16
N PRO A 6 -3.49 -8.84 8.90
CA PRO A 6 -3.32 -10.19 8.36
C PRO A 6 -4.67 -10.74 7.84
N LYS A 7 -4.59 -11.66 6.86
CA LYS A 7 -5.79 -12.33 6.35
C LYS A 7 -6.26 -13.40 7.33
N SER A 8 -7.57 -13.62 7.42
CA SER A 8 -8.24 -14.49 8.40
C SER A 8 -8.36 -15.95 7.98
N GLY A 9 -7.98 -16.32 6.75
CA GLY A 9 -8.17 -17.69 6.24
C GLY A 9 -9.61 -18.04 5.88
N LEU A 10 -10.55 -17.11 6.09
CA LEU A 10 -11.98 -17.31 5.78
C LEU A 10 -12.25 -17.10 4.29
N PHE A 11 -13.22 -17.84 3.75
CA PHE A 11 -13.67 -17.67 2.35
C PHE A 11 -14.53 -16.41 2.16
N VAL A 12 -15.31 -16.02 3.17
CA VAL A 12 -16.18 -14.84 3.20
C VAL A 12 -15.91 -14.00 4.47
N GLY A 13 -16.32 -12.73 4.48
CA GLY A 13 -16.11 -11.81 5.61
C GLY A 13 -14.91 -10.86 5.46
N ILE A 14 -14.56 -10.16 6.55
CA ILE A 14 -13.50 -9.15 6.59
C ILE A 14 -12.12 -9.83 6.63
N ASN A 15 -11.11 -9.22 5.98
CA ASN A 15 -9.75 -9.76 5.87
C ASN A 15 -9.68 -11.19 5.30
N LYS A 16 -10.67 -11.57 4.47
CA LYS A 16 -10.76 -12.91 3.86
C LYS A 16 -9.56 -13.29 2.97
N GLY A 17 -9.50 -14.57 2.65
CA GLY A 17 -8.51 -15.19 1.76
C GLY A 17 -7.39 -15.90 2.52
N HIS A 18 -6.51 -16.55 1.77
CA HIS A 18 -5.44 -17.39 2.32
C HIS A 18 -4.47 -16.60 3.21
N VAL A 19 -4.12 -17.19 4.35
CA VAL A 19 -3.14 -16.63 5.29
C VAL A 19 -1.75 -16.78 4.67
N VAL A 20 -1.14 -15.66 4.32
CA VAL A 20 0.22 -15.61 3.76
C VAL A 20 1.04 -14.65 4.60
N THR A 21 2.29 -15.02 4.87
CA THR A 21 3.29 -14.09 5.42
C THR A 21 3.63 -13.04 4.36
N LYS A 22 3.06 -11.84 4.50
CA LYS A 22 3.30 -10.74 3.56
C LYS A 22 4.70 -10.17 3.79
N ARG A 23 5.50 -10.07 2.72
CA ARG A 23 6.76 -9.32 2.71
C ARG A 23 6.48 -7.86 2.36
N GLU A 24 7.23 -6.95 2.95
CA GLU A 24 7.16 -5.55 2.55
C GLU A 24 7.71 -5.38 1.14
N LEU A 25 6.89 -4.82 0.24
CA LEU A 25 7.29 -4.59 -1.13
C LEU A 25 8.13 -3.30 -1.22
N PRO A 26 9.25 -3.30 -1.95
CA PRO A 26 9.99 -2.08 -2.19
C PRO A 26 9.11 -1.08 -2.96
N PRO A 27 9.26 0.23 -2.69
CA PRO A 27 8.46 1.25 -3.35
C PRO A 27 8.75 1.27 -4.85
N ARG A 28 7.70 1.30 -5.67
CA ARG A 28 7.81 1.38 -7.12
C ARG A 28 7.94 2.84 -7.55
N PRO A 29 8.58 3.13 -8.69
CA PRO A 29 8.64 4.49 -9.23
C PRO A 29 7.24 5.12 -9.46
N SER A 30 6.23 4.31 -9.78
CA SER A 30 4.83 4.74 -9.93
C SER A 30 4.24 5.35 -8.66
N ASP A 31 4.70 4.93 -7.49
CA ASP A 31 4.15 5.37 -6.19
C ASP A 31 4.50 6.83 -5.89
N ARG A 32 5.45 7.41 -6.65
CA ARG A 32 5.82 8.82 -6.58
C ARG A 32 4.90 9.73 -7.41
N LYS A 33 3.96 9.18 -8.19
CA LYS A 33 3.02 9.96 -9.02
C LYS A 33 2.03 10.70 -8.12
N GLY A 34 1.79 11.98 -8.41
CA GLY A 34 0.85 12.82 -7.65
C GLY A 34 1.40 13.31 -6.30
N VAL A 35 2.62 12.90 -5.91
CA VAL A 35 3.29 13.43 -4.73
C VAL A 35 3.87 14.80 -5.08
N ASN A 36 3.56 15.81 -4.27
CA ASN A 36 4.10 17.16 -4.42
C ASN A 36 5.63 17.12 -4.29
N GLN A 37 6.33 17.23 -5.41
CA GLN A 37 7.77 17.43 -5.41
C GLN A 37 8.07 18.90 -5.15
N ARG A 38 9.04 19.19 -4.27
CA ARG A 38 9.42 20.56 -3.85
C ARG A 38 9.67 21.52 -5.04
N ARG A 39 10.15 20.98 -6.16
CA ARG A 39 10.40 21.74 -7.40
C ARG A 39 9.13 22.01 -8.21
N VAL A 40 8.19 21.06 -8.28
CA VAL A 40 6.96 21.15 -9.08
C VAL A 40 5.86 21.94 -8.37
N PHE A 41 5.88 21.97 -7.03
CA PHE A 41 4.94 22.76 -6.22
C PHE A 41 5.12 24.28 -6.40
N ARG A 42 6.29 24.74 -6.88
CA ARG A 42 6.51 26.13 -7.31
C ARG A 42 5.93 26.41 -8.70
N ARG A 43 4.69 26.03 -8.94
CA ARG A 43 3.91 26.56 -10.06
C ARG A 43 3.08 27.70 -9.47
N SER A 44 3.66 28.91 -9.51
CA SER A 44 2.93 30.16 -9.31
C SER A 44 1.84 30.30 -10.36
#